data_AF-A0A0Q9K3X3-F1
#
_entry.id   AF-A0A0Q9K3X3-F1
#
_cell.length_a   1.000
_cell.length_b   1.000
_cell.length_c   1.000
_cell.angle_alpha   90.00
_cell.angle_beta   90.00
_cell.angle_gamma   90.00
#
_symmetry.space_group_name_H-M   'P 1'
#
loop_
_entity.id
_entity.type
_entity.pdbx_description
1 polymer ?
#
loop_
_entity_poly.entity_id
_entity_poly.type
_entity_poly.pdbx_seq_one_letter_code
_entity_poly.pdbx_strand_id
1 'polypeptide(L)'
;MKQIKLFSMLSVICSLFFLTQSAIAQINPNIKWTNTLSSSDSTYNHCYSSADVGDGYTTVAGYSNKENCSGISRGETYVENISRITFGWSYYVERDANITVTVATYEGDLFNITKNDSSDFEYETAIDLPGGYTGPVYFNVDVSAWDNGFGEAKIENIAFE
;
A
#
# COMPACT_ATOMS: atom_id res chain seq x y z
N MET A 1 -34.27 50.99 -22.00
CA MET A 1 -33.03 50.18 -21.86
C MET A 1 -32.96 49.60 -20.44
N LYS A 2 -33.55 48.42 -20.18
CA LYS A 2 -33.53 47.75 -18.85
C LYS A 2 -33.59 46.21 -18.98
N GLN A 3 -32.79 45.59 -19.86
CA GLN A 3 -32.75 44.12 -19.99
C GLN A 3 -31.36 43.49 -19.85
N ILE A 4 -30.32 44.27 -19.61
CA ILE A 4 -28.93 43.77 -19.68
C ILE A 4 -28.42 43.19 -18.35
N LYS A 5 -29.14 43.37 -17.22
CA LYS A 5 -28.63 42.96 -15.90
C LYS A 5 -28.99 41.53 -15.44
N LEU A 6 -29.94 40.85 -16.11
CA LEU A 6 -30.39 39.53 -15.64
C LEU A 6 -29.49 38.37 -16.11
N PHE A 7 -28.84 38.50 -17.27
CA PHE A 7 -28.01 37.42 -17.83
C PHE A 7 -26.64 37.28 -17.15
N SER A 8 -26.11 38.34 -16.52
CA SER A 8 -24.81 38.31 -15.85
C SER A 8 -24.84 37.62 -14.48
N MET A 9 -25.99 37.59 -13.77
CA MET A 9 -26.10 36.87 -12.51
C MET A 9 -26.31 35.36 -12.70
N LEU A 10 -26.89 34.94 -13.83
CA LEU A 10 -27.14 33.53 -14.10
C LEU A 10 -25.85 32.74 -14.45
N SER A 11 -24.83 33.39 -15.05
CA SER A 11 -23.58 32.70 -15.40
C SER A 11 -22.64 32.48 -14.22
N VAL A 12 -22.74 33.30 -13.17
CA VAL A 12 -21.94 33.15 -11.94
C VAL A 12 -22.49 32.00 -11.09
N ILE A 13 -23.80 31.74 -11.15
CA ILE A 13 -24.41 30.63 -10.41
C ILE A 13 -24.07 29.28 -11.05
N CYS A 14 -24.03 29.18 -12.39
CA CYS A 14 -23.62 27.92 -13.06
C CYS A 14 -22.14 27.56 -12.84
N SER A 15 -21.25 28.52 -12.59
CA SER A 15 -19.83 28.23 -12.35
C SER A 15 -19.53 27.78 -10.91
N LEU A 16 -20.40 28.11 -9.95
CA LEU A 16 -20.30 27.64 -8.56
C LEU A 16 -20.83 26.20 -8.39
N PHE A 17 -21.67 25.70 -9.31
CA PHE A 17 -22.20 24.33 -9.26
C PHE A 17 -21.21 23.24 -9.70
N PHE A 18 -20.05 23.60 -10.28
CA PHE A 18 -19.01 22.64 -10.66
C PHE A 18 -17.95 22.40 -9.57
N LEU A 19 -18.02 23.11 -8.43
CA LEU A 19 -17.06 22.95 -7.33
C LEU A 19 -17.53 21.97 -6.24
N THR A 20 -18.69 21.35 -6.41
CA THR A 20 -19.24 20.37 -5.47
C THR A 20 -19.57 19.07 -6.19
N GLN A 21 -18.62 18.52 -6.96
CA GLN A 21 -18.67 17.06 -7.13
C GLN A 21 -18.25 16.49 -5.78
N SER A 22 -19.24 16.01 -5.02
CA SER A 22 -19.00 15.08 -3.93
C SER A 22 -18.08 14.00 -4.47
N ALA A 23 -16.87 13.88 -3.91
CA ALA A 23 -15.93 12.83 -4.22
C ALA A 23 -16.71 11.53 -4.23
N ILE A 24 -16.83 10.92 -5.41
CA ILE A 24 -17.50 9.62 -5.53
C ILE A 24 -16.57 8.70 -4.77
N ALA A 25 -16.99 8.26 -3.58
CA ALA A 25 -16.26 7.28 -2.80
C ALA A 25 -16.01 6.08 -3.72
N GLN A 26 -14.76 5.86 -4.11
CA GLN A 26 -14.39 4.75 -4.95
C GLN A 26 -14.80 3.47 -4.20
N ILE A 27 -15.44 2.53 -4.90
CA ILE A 27 -15.61 1.17 -4.37
C ILE A 27 -14.21 0.69 -4.00
N ASN A 28 -13.98 0.29 -2.74
CA ASN A 28 -12.66 -0.11 -2.24
C ASN A 28 -11.87 -0.84 -3.34
N PRO A 29 -10.78 -0.23 -3.85
CA PRO A 29 -10.05 -0.77 -4.98
C PRO A 29 -9.63 -2.19 -4.66
N ASN A 30 -9.90 -3.11 -5.58
CA ASN A 30 -9.43 -4.49 -5.43
C ASN A 30 -7.90 -4.48 -5.60
N ILE A 31 -7.18 -4.85 -4.54
CA ILE A 31 -5.73 -4.94 -4.57
C ILE A 31 -5.34 -6.33 -5.05
N LYS A 32 -4.66 -6.40 -6.20
CA LYS A 32 -4.16 -7.67 -6.73
C LYS A 32 -2.80 -7.96 -6.13
N TRP A 33 -2.73 -8.99 -5.28
CA TRP A 33 -1.50 -9.45 -4.68
C TRP A 33 -0.85 -10.57 -5.50
N THR A 34 0.46 -10.46 -5.70
CA THR A 34 1.33 -11.50 -6.23
C THR A 34 2.38 -11.84 -5.17
N ASN A 35 2.46 -13.11 -4.80
CA ASN A 35 3.43 -13.61 -3.83
C ASN A 35 4.46 -14.49 -4.53
N THR A 36 5.74 -14.17 -4.35
CA THR A 36 6.86 -15.00 -4.77
C THR A 36 7.60 -15.47 -3.54
N LEU A 37 7.76 -16.77 -3.38
CA LEU A 37 8.56 -17.37 -2.31
C LEU A 37 9.72 -18.13 -2.94
N SER A 38 10.90 -17.99 -2.35
CA SER A 38 12.11 -18.67 -2.77
C SER A 38 12.88 -19.16 -1.55
N SER A 39 13.30 -20.41 -1.60
CA SER A 39 14.17 -21.04 -0.61
C SER A 39 15.34 -21.65 -1.36
N SER A 40 16.56 -21.51 -0.84
CA SER A 40 17.69 -22.27 -1.38
C SER A 40 17.55 -23.79 -1.13
N ASP A 41 16.67 -24.19 -0.20
CA ASP A 41 16.33 -25.59 0.09
C ASP A 41 15.02 -25.92 -0.59
N SER A 42 15.09 -26.76 -1.63
CA SER A 42 13.91 -27.24 -2.35
C SER A 42 13.06 -28.25 -1.57
N THR A 43 13.56 -28.79 -0.46
CA THR A 43 12.90 -29.85 0.31
C THR A 43 12.09 -29.36 1.50
N TYR A 44 12.36 -28.16 2.01
CA TYR A 44 11.59 -27.53 3.09
C TYR A 44 11.17 -26.12 2.70
N ASN A 45 9.86 -25.88 2.71
CA ASN A 45 9.30 -24.57 2.43
C ASN A 45 9.36 -23.71 3.71
N HIS A 46 10.50 -23.08 3.96
CA HIS A 46 10.72 -22.25 5.15
C HIS A 46 10.23 -20.80 4.98
N CYS A 47 9.66 -20.48 3.82
CA CYS A 47 9.03 -19.19 3.56
C CYS A 47 7.52 -19.37 3.49
N TYR A 48 6.77 -18.41 4.05
CA TYR A 48 5.33 -18.36 3.88
C TYR A 48 4.89 -16.98 3.43
N SER A 49 3.78 -16.94 2.70
CA SER A 49 3.07 -15.70 2.40
C SER A 49 1.58 -15.95 2.44
N SER A 50 0.84 -14.94 2.87
CA SER A 50 -0.61 -14.90 2.81
C SER A 50 -1.03 -13.51 2.38
N ALA A 51 -1.99 -13.41 1.47
CA ALA A 51 -2.59 -12.14 1.11
C ALA A 51 -4.09 -12.31 1.00
N ASP A 52 -4.84 -11.34 1.52
CA ASP A 52 -6.28 -11.23 1.30
C ASP A 52 -6.59 -9.94 0.56
N VAL A 53 -7.32 -10.11 -0.53
CA VAL A 53 -7.73 -9.05 -1.45
C VAL A 53 -8.86 -8.20 -0.86
N GLY A 54 -9.74 -8.80 -0.05
CA GLY A 54 -10.90 -8.11 0.54
C GLY A 54 -10.53 -7.17 1.68
N ASP A 55 -9.53 -7.56 2.46
CA ASP A 55 -9.06 -6.84 3.65
C ASP A 55 -7.79 -6.01 3.37
N GLY A 56 -7.30 -6.02 2.13
CA GLY A 56 -6.15 -5.23 1.69
C GLY A 56 -4.90 -5.54 2.52
N TYR A 57 -4.67 -6.82 2.85
CA TYR A 57 -3.49 -7.20 3.62
C TYR A 57 -2.61 -8.19 2.89
N THR A 58 -1.33 -8.12 3.20
CA THR A 58 -0.38 -9.17 2.89
C THR A 58 0.57 -9.36 4.05
N THR A 59 0.96 -10.60 4.29
CA THR A 59 1.98 -10.99 5.25
C THR A 59 2.97 -11.89 4.54
N VAL A 60 4.25 -11.63 4.76
CA VAL A 60 5.34 -12.49 4.32
C VAL A 60 6.19 -12.79 5.54
N ALA A 61 6.56 -14.04 5.74
CA ALA A 61 7.63 -14.38 6.66
C ALA A 61 8.61 -15.34 6.05
N GLY A 62 9.86 -15.20 6.50
CA GLY A 62 10.93 -16.11 6.18
C GLY A 62 11.51 -16.69 7.45
N TYR A 63 11.64 -18.01 7.48
CA TYR A 63 12.41 -18.74 8.46
C TYR A 63 13.61 -19.36 7.77
N SER A 64 14.74 -19.40 8.45
CA SER A 64 15.93 -20.13 8.03
C SER A 64 16.37 -21.00 9.18
N ASN A 65 17.01 -22.14 8.90
CA ASN A 65 17.82 -22.88 9.87
C ASN A 65 19.27 -23.12 9.38
N LYS A 66 19.51 -22.99 8.08
CA LYS A 66 20.84 -23.18 7.45
C LYS A 66 20.99 -22.43 6.12
N GLU A 67 19.94 -21.76 5.65
CA GLU A 67 19.71 -21.49 4.23
C GLU A 67 19.03 -20.14 4.00
N ASN A 68 19.11 -19.57 2.79
CA ASN A 68 18.48 -18.28 2.53
C ASN A 68 17.02 -18.49 2.13
N CYS A 69 16.12 -17.87 2.90
CA CYS A 69 14.71 -17.75 2.57
C CYS A 69 14.43 -16.32 2.13
N SER A 70 13.72 -16.13 1.02
CA SER A 70 13.23 -14.83 0.59
C SER A 70 11.79 -14.94 0.10
N GLY A 71 10.95 -14.05 0.61
CA GLY A 71 9.57 -13.88 0.20
C GLY A 71 9.31 -12.44 -0.21
N ILE A 72 8.57 -12.28 -1.29
CA ILE A 72 8.19 -10.97 -1.83
C ILE A 72 6.68 -11.01 -2.09
N SER A 73 5.95 -10.05 -1.53
CA SER A 73 4.55 -9.78 -1.86
C SER A 73 4.42 -8.43 -2.53
N ARG A 74 3.74 -8.40 -3.67
CA ARG A 74 3.48 -7.19 -4.45
C ARG A 74 1.99 -7.01 -4.66
N GLY A 75 1.46 -5.91 -4.16
CA GLY A 75 0.08 -5.47 -4.36
C GLY A 75 0.03 -4.36 -5.38
N GLU A 76 -0.90 -4.43 -6.32
CA GLU A 76 -1.16 -3.36 -7.28
C GLU A 76 -2.66 -3.07 -7.33
N THR A 77 -3.00 -1.78 -7.34
CA THR A 77 -4.36 -1.33 -7.62
C THR A 77 -4.36 0.00 -8.37
N TYR A 78 -5.48 0.31 -9.00
CA TYR A 78 -5.69 1.60 -9.69
C TYR A 78 -6.72 2.41 -8.91
N VAL A 79 -6.37 3.65 -8.60
CA VAL A 79 -7.20 4.59 -7.83
C VAL A 79 -7.58 5.77 -8.69
N GLU A 80 -8.75 6.35 -8.41
CA GLU A 80 -9.27 7.52 -9.12
C GLU A 80 -9.66 8.61 -8.14
N ASN A 81 -9.15 9.81 -8.39
CA ASN A 81 -9.50 11.02 -7.66
C ASN A 81 -9.37 10.91 -6.13
N ILE A 82 -8.29 10.28 -5.66
CA ILE A 82 -7.97 10.19 -4.24
C ILE A 82 -7.04 11.34 -3.82
N SER A 83 -6.97 11.59 -2.54
CA SER A 83 -6.12 12.60 -1.90
C SER A 83 -5.29 12.04 -0.75
N ARG A 84 -5.60 10.83 -0.28
CA ARG A 84 -4.89 10.17 0.80
C ARG A 84 -4.93 8.66 0.68
N ILE A 85 -3.86 8.03 1.16
CA ILE A 85 -3.78 6.58 1.40
C ILE A 85 -3.56 6.37 2.89
N THR A 86 -4.33 5.47 3.49
CA THR A 86 -4.12 5.01 4.87
C THR A 86 -3.85 3.52 4.92
N PHE A 87 -2.97 3.07 5.80
CA PHE A 87 -2.66 1.65 5.98
C PHE A 87 -2.01 1.41 7.34
N GLY A 88 -2.18 0.22 7.89
CA GLY A 88 -1.34 -0.31 8.96
C GLY A 88 -0.14 -1.05 8.38
N TRP A 89 0.98 -1.03 9.09
CA TRP A 89 2.13 -1.87 8.80
C TRP A 89 2.76 -2.41 10.08
N SER A 90 3.35 -3.58 9.99
CA SER A 90 4.13 -4.15 11.08
C SER A 90 5.29 -4.97 10.56
N TYR A 91 6.32 -5.07 11.39
CA TYR A 91 7.38 -6.04 11.18
C TYR A 91 7.85 -6.63 12.50
N TYR A 92 8.38 -7.83 12.40
CA TYR A 92 9.01 -8.54 13.49
C TYR A 92 10.27 -9.22 12.97
N VAL A 93 11.43 -8.84 13.49
CA VAL A 93 12.71 -9.52 13.28
C VAL A 93 13.13 -10.17 14.59
N GLU A 94 13.17 -11.50 14.61
CA GLU A 94 13.72 -12.22 15.76
C GLU A 94 15.24 -12.29 15.70
N ARG A 95 15.78 -12.58 14.52
CA ARG A 95 17.22 -12.66 14.22
C ARG A 95 17.46 -12.75 12.72
N ASP A 96 18.62 -12.28 12.27
CA ASP A 96 19.20 -12.55 10.94
C ASP A 96 18.21 -12.50 9.77
N ALA A 97 17.41 -11.42 9.72
CA ALA A 97 16.46 -11.16 8.66
C ALA A 97 16.47 -9.69 8.26
N ASN A 98 16.25 -9.41 6.98
CA ASN A 98 15.99 -8.08 6.44
C ASN A 98 14.55 -8.02 5.95
N ILE A 99 13.92 -6.89 6.23
CA ILE A 99 12.55 -6.59 5.90
C ILE A 99 12.52 -5.27 5.15
N THR A 100 11.75 -5.20 4.08
CA THR A 100 11.42 -3.94 3.41
C THR A 100 9.92 -3.84 3.19
N VAL A 101 9.32 -2.74 3.63
CA VAL A 101 7.91 -2.41 3.36
C VAL A 101 7.88 -1.11 2.57
N THR A 102 7.21 -1.13 1.42
CA THR A 102 7.15 0.00 0.51
C THR A 102 5.71 0.26 0.06
N VAL A 103 5.31 1.53 0.05
CA VAL A 103 4.13 2.02 -0.64
C VAL A 103 4.59 3.07 -1.64
N ALA A 104 4.20 2.92 -2.91
CA ALA A 104 4.71 3.74 -3.99
C ALA A 104 3.62 4.06 -5.02
N THR A 105 3.90 5.07 -5.84
CA THR A 105 3.18 5.37 -7.09
C THR A 105 4.15 5.26 -8.26
N TYR A 106 3.68 5.52 -9.48
CA TYR A 106 4.59 5.62 -10.63
C TYR A 106 5.62 6.76 -10.50
N GLU A 107 5.38 7.75 -9.62
CA GLU A 107 6.28 8.88 -9.38
C GLU A 107 7.42 8.55 -8.40
N GLY A 108 7.28 7.46 -7.64
CA GLY A 108 8.28 6.98 -6.69
C GLY A 108 7.68 6.50 -5.37
N ASP A 109 8.58 6.20 -4.44
CA ASP A 109 8.25 5.75 -3.09
C ASP A 109 7.57 6.86 -2.29
N LEU A 110 6.41 6.56 -1.74
CA LEU A 110 5.69 7.40 -0.79
C LEU A 110 6.04 7.07 0.65
N PHE A 111 6.28 5.78 0.91
CA PHE A 111 6.72 5.22 2.18
C PHE A 111 7.67 4.07 1.90
N ASN A 112 8.79 4.06 2.62
CA ASN A 112 9.78 3.00 2.53
C ASN A 112 10.47 2.83 3.88
N ILE A 113 10.39 1.63 4.44
CA ILE A 113 11.16 1.24 5.60
C ILE A 113 11.97 -0.02 5.28
N THR A 114 13.24 -0.01 5.69
CA THR A 114 14.09 -1.21 5.71
C THR A 114 14.51 -1.46 7.15
N LYS A 115 14.34 -2.70 7.62
CA LYS A 115 14.59 -3.09 9.00
C LYS A 115 15.29 -4.43 9.04
N ASN A 116 16.23 -4.58 9.96
CA ASN A 116 17.04 -5.79 10.08
C ASN A 116 17.27 -6.23 11.53
N ASP A 117 16.64 -5.53 12.45
CA ASP A 117 16.60 -5.81 13.87
C ASP A 117 15.27 -5.31 14.44
N SER A 118 14.93 -5.79 15.64
CA SER A 118 13.76 -5.36 16.42
C SER A 118 12.39 -5.69 15.81
N SER A 119 11.34 -5.15 16.42
CA SER A 119 9.95 -5.27 16.00
C SER A 119 9.25 -3.94 16.19
N ASP A 120 8.39 -3.58 15.25
CA ASP A 120 7.58 -2.37 15.33
C ASP A 120 6.22 -2.59 14.69
N PHE A 121 5.22 -1.90 15.21
CA PHE A 121 3.83 -2.06 14.84
C PHE A 121 3.19 -0.68 14.79
N GLU A 122 2.83 -0.24 13.59
CA GLU A 122 2.11 1.02 13.37
C GLU A 122 0.77 0.69 12.71
N TYR A 123 -0.31 0.83 13.47
CA TYR A 123 -1.64 0.43 13.00
C TYR A 123 -2.30 1.49 12.12
N GLU A 124 -1.75 2.72 12.06
CA GLU A 124 -2.33 3.81 11.28
C GLU A 124 -1.24 4.74 10.71
N THR A 125 -0.84 4.50 9.47
CA THR A 125 -0.03 5.41 8.66
C THR A 125 -0.92 6.10 7.62
N ALA A 126 -0.79 7.41 7.49
CA ALA A 126 -1.51 8.22 6.51
C ALA A 126 -0.52 9.00 5.63
N ILE A 127 -0.73 8.94 4.32
CA ILE A 127 0.08 9.65 3.33
C ILE A 127 -0.83 10.55 2.50
N ASP A 128 -0.57 11.85 2.53
CA ASP A 128 -1.24 12.82 1.69
C ASP A 128 -0.67 12.79 0.26
N LEU A 129 -1.56 12.76 -0.72
CA LEU A 129 -1.26 12.82 -2.15
C LEU A 129 -1.64 14.20 -2.71
N PRO A 130 -1.10 14.57 -3.89
CA PRO A 130 -1.67 15.67 -4.65
C PRO A 130 -3.18 15.44 -4.85
N GLY A 131 -3.99 16.47 -4.58
CA GLY A 131 -5.44 16.35 -4.62
C GLY A 131 -5.95 15.87 -5.99
N GLY A 132 -6.74 14.80 -5.99
CA GLY A 132 -7.30 14.20 -7.20
C GLY A 132 -6.36 13.21 -7.89
N TYR A 133 -5.38 12.65 -7.16
CA TYR A 133 -4.49 11.62 -7.67
C TYR A 133 -5.27 10.48 -8.32
N THR A 134 -4.87 10.16 -9.55
CA THR A 134 -5.45 9.09 -10.36
C THR A 134 -4.32 8.33 -11.01
N GLY A 135 -4.23 7.02 -10.75
CA GLY A 135 -3.10 6.23 -11.22
C GLY A 135 -2.90 4.93 -10.44
N PRO A 136 -1.83 4.19 -10.75
CA PRO A 136 -1.50 2.97 -10.05
C PRO A 136 -0.84 3.26 -8.69
N VAL A 137 -1.24 2.50 -7.68
CA VAL A 137 -0.60 2.44 -6.35
C VAL A 137 -0.03 1.04 -6.15
N TYR A 138 1.20 0.99 -5.67
CA TYR A 138 1.98 -0.23 -5.46
C TYR A 138 2.27 -0.42 -3.98
N PHE A 139 2.08 -1.65 -3.50
CA PHE A 139 2.43 -2.10 -2.16
C PHE A 139 3.46 -3.22 -2.29
N ASN A 140 4.54 -3.17 -1.53
CA ASN A 140 5.57 -4.20 -1.56
C ASN A 140 5.99 -4.57 -0.14
N VAL A 141 6.03 -5.87 0.13
CA VAL A 141 6.61 -6.45 1.34
C VAL A 141 7.67 -7.45 0.92
N ASP A 142 8.92 -7.19 1.28
CA ASP A 142 10.05 -8.08 1.05
C ASP A 142 10.58 -8.53 2.41
N VAL A 143 10.77 -9.85 2.55
CA VAL A 143 11.38 -10.45 3.74
C VAL A 143 12.44 -11.43 3.26
N SER A 144 13.65 -11.28 3.77
CA SER A 144 14.74 -12.24 3.60
C SER A 144 15.29 -12.65 4.95
N ALA A 145 15.54 -13.94 5.15
CA ALA A 145 16.09 -14.51 6.39
C ALA A 145 17.21 -15.50 6.06
N TRP A 146 18.29 -15.49 6.86
CA TRP A 146 19.48 -16.32 6.70
C TRP A 146 20.02 -16.79 8.05
N ASP A 147 20.95 -17.74 8.08
CA ASP A 147 21.67 -18.15 9.31
C ASP A 147 20.83 -18.48 10.55
N ASN A 148 19.72 -19.21 10.39
CA ASN A 148 18.71 -19.46 11.44
C ASN A 148 17.69 -18.33 11.65
N GLY A 149 17.69 -17.33 10.77
CA GLY A 149 16.90 -16.12 10.81
C GLY A 149 15.39 -16.34 10.85
N PHE A 150 14.70 -15.37 11.42
CA PHE A 150 13.25 -15.23 11.30
C PHE A 150 12.87 -13.77 11.18
N GLY A 151 12.12 -13.46 10.13
CA GLY A 151 11.53 -12.15 9.90
C GLY A 151 10.11 -12.29 9.36
N GLU A 152 9.24 -11.35 9.73
CA GLU A 152 7.88 -11.26 9.24
C GLU A 152 7.51 -9.80 9.03
N ALA A 153 6.78 -9.51 7.96
CA ALA A 153 6.24 -8.18 7.72
C ALA A 153 4.85 -8.23 7.12
N LYS A 154 4.08 -7.19 7.42
CA LYS A 154 2.67 -7.06 7.03
C LYS A 154 2.33 -5.63 6.64
N ILE A 155 1.52 -5.49 5.60
CA ILE A 155 0.72 -4.29 5.34
C ILE A 155 -0.74 -4.71 5.48
N GLU A 156 -1.58 -3.90 6.10
CA GLU A 156 -3.00 -4.19 6.32
C GLU A 156 -3.86 -2.93 6.41
N ASN A 157 -5.19 -3.10 6.51
CA ASN A 157 -6.14 -1.99 6.69
C ASN A 157 -5.97 -0.88 5.65
N ILE A 158 -5.67 -1.25 4.41
CA ILE A 158 -5.44 -0.29 3.33
C ILE A 158 -6.77 0.36 2.95
N ALA A 159 -6.80 1.69 2.98
CA ALA A 159 -7.92 2.49 2.50
C ALA A 159 -7.44 3.69 1.68
N PHE A 160 -8.34 4.20 0.86
CA PHE A 160 -8.10 5.28 -0.09
C PHE A 160 -9.20 6.32 0.08
N GLU A 161 -8.81 7.58 0.25
CA GLU A 161 -9.71 8.71 0.57
C GLU A 161 -9.55 9.87 -0.42
#